data_AF-A0A9X0WQ72-F1
#
_entry.id   AF-A0A9X0WQ72-F1
#
_cell.length_a   1.000
_cell.length_b   1.000
_cell.length_c   1.000
_cell.angle_alpha   90.00
_cell.angle_beta   90.00
_cell.angle_gamma   90.00
#
_symmetry.space_group_name_H-M   'P 1'
#
loop_
_entity.id
_entity.type
_entity.pdbx_description
1 polymer ?
#
loop_
_entity_poly.entity_id
_entity_poly.type
_entity_poly.pdbx_seq_one_letter_code
_entity_poly.pdbx_strand_id
1 'polypeptide(L)'
;MYTDQEKNRIAWKEYSKFNVGKEVDIESSDGKREKTIGYVSEIFGQPPEEDMVTSLEDFVARFEGDMSGLNGYIVTDKKITHETRPEDVHEVTILFEGSEAHFDKKFMEAMDDWVLTDAPTALQISMAKRLGIKTGKTSQLDAASKEVKAAMKRYPNARFKFYAHSLGGLNIQASLASLEDKYLDRVDAAYIYEAPNLYPLLSDEEKKQVDKIKYKIYNFVDKRDLVTWEHYDEGNEGVVGTLVRIDSKDAGNLGKQHMWGGYDYKAGYLNVKEESLDDYRLARVKQAKEQLQLKKKTLESWKKRGLSESDLIFMDTTQATGIVESLKEFALIASDYILAVCDFGIADVRGSWDSLLASCYSSVSGTRCTMSDIVNALSQIGVTMETIEGNRITELEKIKKDTLKIKESIFSLSTDIAKGIATVAGTDIALASQLQLQW
;
A
#
# COMPACT_ATOMS: atom_id res chain seq x y z
N MET A 1 -9.86 -2.29 -0.65
CA MET A 1 -8.73 -1.43 -1.06
C MET A 1 -8.86 -0.08 -0.36
N TYR A 2 -7.74 0.50 0.09
CA TYR A 2 -7.70 1.70 0.93
C TYR A 2 -7.31 2.95 0.12
N THR A 3 -7.86 4.12 0.45
CA THR A 3 -7.39 5.42 -0.06
C THR A 3 -5.97 5.72 0.47
N ASP A 4 -5.30 6.73 -0.07
CA ASP A 4 -3.96 7.09 0.41
C ASP A 4 -4.01 7.66 1.83
N GLN A 5 -5.10 8.37 2.17
CA GLN A 5 -5.37 8.81 3.53
C GLN A 5 -5.66 7.64 4.48
N GLU A 6 -6.39 6.63 4.03
CA GLU A 6 -6.66 5.43 4.84
C GLU A 6 -5.39 4.62 5.08
N LYS A 7 -4.54 4.41 4.06
CA LYS A 7 -3.23 3.75 4.22
C LYS A 7 -2.34 4.47 5.22
N ASN A 8 -2.37 5.79 5.19
CA ASN A 8 -1.68 6.62 6.17
C ASN A 8 -2.19 6.37 7.59
N ARG A 9 -3.51 6.34 7.79
CA ARG A 9 -4.11 6.01 9.10
C ARG A 9 -3.78 4.58 9.55
N ILE A 10 -3.61 3.62 8.62
CA ILE A 10 -3.13 2.27 8.94
C ILE A 10 -1.68 2.34 9.44
N ALA A 11 -0.79 3.07 8.77
CA ALA A 11 0.60 3.23 9.21
C ALA A 11 0.68 3.84 10.62
N TRP A 12 -0.16 4.84 10.94
CA TRP A 12 -0.27 5.39 12.29
C TRP A 12 -0.58 4.36 13.39
N LYS A 13 -1.20 3.22 13.05
CA LYS A 13 -1.49 2.16 14.01
C LYS A 13 -0.23 1.45 14.53
N GLU A 14 0.93 1.65 13.89
CA GLU A 14 2.20 1.17 14.44
C GLU A 14 2.48 1.75 15.84
N TYR A 15 2.02 2.97 16.12
CA TYR A 15 2.16 3.68 17.40
C TYR A 15 0.99 3.48 18.37
N SER A 16 0.08 2.57 18.03
CA SER A 16 -1.00 2.19 18.94
C SER A 16 -0.54 1.08 19.85
N LYS A 17 -1.11 0.99 21.06
CA LYS A 17 -0.82 -0.11 21.99
C LYS A 17 -1.90 -1.17 21.88
N PHE A 18 -1.60 -2.24 21.15
CA PHE A 18 -2.52 -3.36 21.01
C PHE A 18 -2.11 -4.57 21.84
N ASN A 19 -3.10 -5.39 22.18
CA ASN A 19 -2.90 -6.73 22.72
C ASN A 19 -3.25 -7.75 21.63
N VAL A 20 -2.70 -8.96 21.74
CA VAL A 20 -3.09 -10.09 20.88
C VAL A 20 -4.61 -10.31 20.93
N GLY A 21 -5.19 -10.63 19.77
CA GLY A 21 -6.61 -10.84 19.55
C GLY A 21 -7.45 -9.55 19.43
N LYS A 22 -6.85 -8.37 19.61
CA LYS A 22 -7.53 -7.08 19.47
C LYS A 22 -7.83 -6.77 18.00
N GLU A 23 -9.06 -6.33 17.72
CA GLU A 23 -9.42 -5.80 16.40
C GLU A 23 -8.69 -4.47 16.14
N VAL A 24 -8.14 -4.33 14.94
CA VAL A 24 -7.49 -3.13 14.42
C VAL A 24 -8.37 -2.54 13.32
N ASP A 25 -8.74 -1.28 13.45
CA ASP A 25 -9.67 -0.59 12.56
C ASP A 25 -9.23 0.83 12.20
N ILE A 26 -9.73 1.31 11.05
CA ILE A 26 -9.65 2.71 10.64
C ILE A 26 -10.87 3.42 11.22
N GLU A 27 -10.59 4.43 12.04
CA GLU A 27 -11.61 5.33 12.60
C GLU A 27 -11.83 6.52 11.66
N SER A 28 -13.09 6.94 11.54
CA SER A 28 -13.50 8.18 10.89
C SER A 28 -13.19 9.40 11.77
N SER A 29 -13.31 10.60 11.19
CA SER A 29 -13.05 11.86 11.89
C SER A 29 -13.97 12.12 13.10
N ASP A 30 -15.13 11.45 13.17
CA ASP A 30 -16.06 11.48 14.31
C ASP A 30 -15.85 10.32 15.31
N GLY A 31 -14.73 9.60 15.21
CA GLY A 31 -14.36 8.51 16.11
C GLY A 31 -15.18 7.23 15.93
N LYS A 32 -15.93 7.11 14.83
CA LYS A 32 -16.68 5.90 14.52
C LYS A 32 -15.84 4.95 13.68
N ARG A 33 -16.10 3.66 13.84
CA ARG A 33 -15.47 2.62 13.03
C ARG A 33 -15.88 2.78 11.57
N GLU A 34 -14.90 2.96 10.70
CA GLU A 34 -15.09 3.08 9.25
C GLU A 34 -14.81 1.74 8.54
N LYS A 35 -13.66 1.11 8.84
CA LYS A 35 -13.22 -0.16 8.22
C LYS A 35 -12.36 -0.99 9.17
N THR A 36 -12.58 -2.30 9.22
CA THR A 36 -11.71 -3.23 9.95
C THR A 36 -10.52 -3.62 9.08
N ILE A 37 -9.30 -3.54 9.64
CA ILE A 37 -8.07 -3.99 9.02
C ILE A 37 -7.86 -5.49 9.30
N GLY A 38 -8.12 -5.91 10.55
CA GLY A 38 -8.02 -7.30 10.98
C GLY A 38 -7.90 -7.42 12.49
N TYR A 39 -7.27 -8.49 12.95
CA TYR A 39 -7.03 -8.75 14.37
C TYR A 39 -5.54 -8.92 14.60
N VAL A 40 -5.00 -8.33 15.66
CA VAL A 40 -3.60 -8.56 16.06
C VAL A 40 -3.43 -10.04 16.34
N SER A 41 -2.69 -10.73 15.49
CA SER A 41 -2.24 -12.08 15.81
C SER A 41 -1.03 -12.01 16.71
N GLU A 42 -0.09 -11.10 16.45
CA GLU A 42 1.22 -11.12 17.11
C GLU A 42 1.78 -9.71 17.30
N ILE A 43 2.65 -9.58 18.31
CA ILE A 43 3.39 -8.37 18.64
C ILE A 43 4.88 -8.71 18.51
N PHE A 44 5.63 -7.93 17.72
CA PHE A 44 7.07 -8.15 17.59
C PHE A 44 7.77 -7.83 18.91
N GLY A 45 8.86 -8.55 19.17
CA GLY A 45 9.65 -8.36 20.38
C GLY A 45 8.96 -8.86 21.67
N GLN A 46 7.93 -9.69 21.55
CA GLN A 46 7.34 -10.42 22.68
C GLN A 46 7.52 -11.92 22.48
N PRO A 47 7.74 -12.70 23.56
CA PRO A 47 7.77 -14.15 23.47
C PRO A 47 6.44 -14.67 22.92
N PRO A 48 6.45 -15.67 22.02
CA PRO A 48 5.24 -16.20 21.41
C PRO A 48 4.32 -16.83 22.45
N GLU A 49 3.01 -16.73 22.24
CA GLU A 49 2.07 -17.65 22.90
C GLU A 49 2.41 -19.10 22.46
N GLU A 50 2.33 -20.04 23.40
CA GLU A 50 2.89 -21.41 23.31
C GLU A 50 2.35 -22.21 22.10
N ASP A 51 1.19 -21.83 21.58
CA ASP A 51 0.46 -22.44 20.47
C ASP A 51 0.75 -21.83 19.09
N MET A 52 1.59 -20.78 18.99
CA MET A 52 1.85 -20.07 17.72
C MET A 52 3.28 -20.21 17.16
N VAL A 53 4.14 -21.01 17.79
CA VAL A 53 5.46 -21.37 17.24
C VAL A 53 5.32 -22.55 16.28
N THR A 54 5.59 -22.32 15.00
CA THR A 54 5.38 -23.33 13.95
C THR A 54 6.64 -24.10 13.56
N SER A 55 7.83 -23.59 13.90
CA SER A 55 9.12 -24.27 13.68
C SER A 55 10.24 -23.72 14.57
N LEU A 56 11.41 -24.37 14.54
CA LEU A 56 12.60 -23.86 15.24
C LEU A 56 13.09 -22.53 14.65
N GLU A 57 13.02 -22.36 13.33
CA GLU A 57 13.39 -21.09 12.68
C GLU A 57 12.45 -19.96 13.07
N ASP A 58 11.16 -20.27 13.22
CA ASP A 58 10.13 -19.35 13.72
C ASP A 58 10.47 -18.92 15.16
N PHE A 59 10.77 -19.86 16.05
CA PHE A 59 11.21 -19.56 17.41
C PHE A 59 12.45 -18.66 17.48
N VAL A 60 13.47 -18.96 16.65
CA VAL A 60 14.71 -18.17 16.61
C VAL A 60 14.46 -16.75 16.11
N ALA A 61 13.65 -16.58 15.07
CA ALA A 61 13.30 -15.25 14.55
C ALA A 61 12.69 -14.35 15.64
N ARG A 62 11.76 -14.93 16.42
CA ARG A 62 11.05 -14.21 17.51
C ARG A 62 11.98 -13.81 18.63
N PHE A 63 12.86 -14.73 19.03
CA PHE A 63 13.85 -14.48 20.06
C PHE A 63 14.84 -13.38 19.64
N GLU A 64 15.29 -13.39 18.39
CA GLU A 64 16.15 -12.34 17.85
C GLU A 64 15.43 -10.99 17.72
N GLY A 65 14.14 -11.00 17.39
CA GLY A 65 13.27 -9.82 17.39
C GLY A 65 13.27 -9.09 18.73
N ASP A 66 12.96 -9.81 19.81
CA ASP A 66 12.97 -9.31 21.20
C ASP A 66 14.34 -8.71 21.57
N MET A 67 15.40 -9.49 21.36
CA MET A 67 16.77 -9.06 21.67
C MET A 67 17.25 -7.84 20.86
N SER A 68 16.65 -7.59 19.70
CA SER A 68 17.04 -6.49 18.81
C SER A 68 16.26 -5.18 19.04
N GLY A 69 15.22 -5.21 19.90
CA GLY A 69 14.30 -4.10 20.07
C GLY A 69 13.37 -3.89 18.86
N LEU A 70 13.10 -4.96 18.10
CA LEU A 70 12.10 -4.93 17.02
C LEU A 70 10.71 -4.83 17.64
N ASN A 71 9.90 -3.86 17.20
CA ASN A 71 8.54 -3.69 17.67
C ASN A 71 7.57 -3.48 16.49
N GLY A 72 6.29 -3.76 16.75
CA GLY A 72 5.23 -3.71 15.76
C GLY A 72 4.27 -4.88 15.87
N TYR A 73 3.49 -5.12 14.80
CA TYR A 73 2.34 -6.01 14.84
C TYR A 73 2.21 -6.84 13.56
N ILE A 74 1.76 -8.08 13.74
CA ILE A 74 1.15 -8.87 12.68
C ILE A 74 -0.37 -8.84 12.88
N VAL A 75 -1.10 -8.41 11.86
CA VAL A 75 -2.55 -8.29 11.85
C VAL A 75 -3.11 -9.21 10.77
N THR A 76 -4.04 -10.10 11.13
CA THR A 76 -4.63 -11.11 10.25
C THR A 76 -6.10 -10.80 9.95
N ASP A 77 -6.60 -11.20 8.78
CA ASP A 77 -8.03 -11.05 8.42
C ASP A 77 -8.98 -11.83 9.34
N LYS A 78 -8.46 -12.87 10.00
CA LYS A 78 -9.19 -13.66 10.99
C LYS A 78 -8.54 -13.56 12.35
N LYS A 79 -9.37 -13.53 13.40
CA LYS A 79 -8.89 -13.65 14.77
C LYS A 79 -8.33 -15.06 14.98
N ILE A 80 -7.09 -15.15 15.47
CA ILE A 80 -6.49 -16.44 15.79
C ILE A 80 -7.13 -16.98 17.08
N THR A 81 -7.61 -18.21 16.99
CA THR A 81 -8.19 -18.99 18.10
C THR A 81 -7.74 -20.44 17.93
N HIS A 82 -8.00 -21.30 18.93
CA HIS A 82 -7.70 -22.73 18.85
C HIS A 82 -8.32 -23.47 17.65
N GLU A 83 -9.38 -22.94 17.05
CA GLU A 83 -10.03 -23.50 15.87
C GLU A 83 -9.47 -22.95 14.55
N THR A 84 -8.71 -21.85 14.61
CA THR A 84 -8.19 -21.16 13.43
C THR A 84 -6.88 -21.80 13.00
N ARG A 85 -6.85 -22.39 11.80
CA ARG A 85 -5.59 -22.89 11.24
C ARG A 85 -4.88 -21.76 10.50
N PRO A 86 -3.54 -21.73 10.48
CA PRO A 86 -2.80 -20.72 9.73
C PRO A 86 -3.12 -20.71 8.23
N GLU A 87 -3.53 -21.85 7.68
CA GLU A 87 -4.01 -22.03 6.30
C GLU A 87 -5.28 -21.23 5.99
N ASP A 88 -6.10 -20.95 7.01
CA ASP A 88 -7.38 -20.26 6.86
C ASP A 88 -7.19 -18.73 6.81
N VAL A 89 -5.98 -18.22 7.07
CA VAL A 89 -5.62 -16.79 6.96
C VAL A 89 -5.27 -16.46 5.51
N HIS A 90 -5.88 -15.39 4.98
CA HIS A 90 -5.74 -15.00 3.57
C HIS A 90 -5.12 -13.62 3.38
N GLU A 91 -5.19 -12.76 4.40
CA GLU A 91 -4.54 -11.46 4.38
C GLU A 91 -3.79 -11.23 5.69
N VAL A 92 -2.54 -10.79 5.55
CA VAL A 92 -1.68 -10.38 6.66
C VAL A 92 -1.22 -8.95 6.41
N THR A 93 -1.42 -8.09 7.39
CA THR A 93 -0.84 -6.74 7.45
C THR A 93 0.25 -6.71 8.51
N ILE A 94 1.48 -6.37 8.10
CA ILE A 94 2.62 -6.19 8.99
C ILE A 94 2.82 -4.69 9.21
N LEU A 95 2.83 -4.29 10.48
CA LEU A 95 3.14 -2.94 10.94
C LEU A 95 4.49 -2.99 11.64
N PHE A 96 5.51 -2.30 11.13
CA PHE A 96 6.77 -2.12 11.88
C PHE A 96 6.77 -0.76 12.54
N GLU A 97 7.00 -0.72 13.84
CA GLU A 97 7.06 0.53 14.58
C GLU A 97 8.32 1.31 14.21
N GLY A 98 8.15 2.60 13.88
CA GLY A 98 9.25 3.56 13.95
C GLY A 98 9.67 3.84 15.38
N SER A 99 10.55 4.81 15.60
CA SER A 99 10.98 5.17 16.95
C SER A 99 9.91 6.02 17.68
N GLU A 100 9.13 5.43 18.61
CA GLU A 100 8.09 6.12 19.40
C GLU A 100 8.62 7.16 20.38
N ALA A 101 9.83 6.99 20.91
CA ALA A 101 10.29 7.66 22.12
C ALA A 101 10.56 9.16 21.91
N HIS A 102 9.51 9.96 21.67
CA HIS A 102 9.54 11.41 21.46
C HIS A 102 10.81 11.87 20.76
N PHE A 103 11.11 11.36 19.56
CA PHE A 103 12.38 11.64 18.89
C PHE A 103 13.55 11.53 19.88
N ASP A 104 13.96 10.29 20.22
CA ASP A 104 14.98 10.01 21.25
C ASP A 104 16.00 11.15 21.24
N LYS A 105 16.33 11.70 22.41
CA LYS A 105 17.28 12.79 22.53
C LYS A 105 18.54 12.54 21.69
N LYS A 106 18.95 11.28 21.49
CA LYS A 106 20.01 10.88 20.53
C LYS A 106 19.68 11.04 19.05
N PHE A 107 18.45 10.73 18.62
CA PHE A 107 17.93 11.01 17.28
C PHE A 107 17.85 12.51 17.03
N MET A 108 17.33 13.30 18.00
CA MET A 108 17.31 14.77 17.90
C MET A 108 18.71 15.38 17.96
N GLU A 109 19.60 14.90 18.83
CA GLU A 109 21.01 15.31 18.88
C GLU A 109 21.74 14.93 17.58
N ALA A 110 21.40 13.80 16.96
CA ALA A 110 21.90 13.43 15.63
C ALA A 110 21.34 14.31 14.51
N MET A 111 20.09 14.74 14.63
CA MET A 111 19.43 15.67 13.71
C MET A 111 19.91 17.12 13.90
N ASP A 112 20.33 17.52 15.11
CA ASP A 112 20.95 18.83 15.38
C ASP A 112 22.41 18.87 14.89
N ASP A 113 23.18 17.78 15.05
CA ASP A 113 24.51 17.60 14.44
C ASP A 113 24.47 17.60 12.90
N TRP A 114 23.32 17.26 12.31
CA TRP A 114 23.09 17.23 10.86
C TRP A 114 23.27 18.60 10.21
N VAL A 115 22.80 19.67 10.86
CA VAL A 115 22.82 21.04 10.34
C VAL A 115 24.25 21.54 10.11
N LEU A 116 25.25 20.87 10.69
CA LEU A 116 26.63 21.36 10.77
C LEU A 116 27.63 20.66 9.83
N THR A 117 27.25 19.62 9.07
CA THR A 117 28.23 18.84 8.27
C THR A 117 27.85 18.64 6.79
N ASP A 118 28.58 19.31 5.90
CA ASP A 118 28.52 19.15 4.44
C ASP A 118 29.19 17.82 3.97
N ALA A 119 28.40 16.78 3.61
CA ALA A 119 28.71 15.80 2.54
C ALA A 119 27.71 14.60 2.47
N PRO A 120 27.15 14.22 1.28
CA PRO A 120 26.09 13.19 1.13
C PRO A 120 26.49 11.72 1.44
N THR A 121 27.69 11.26 1.08
CA THR A 121 28.06 9.83 1.24
C THR A 121 28.55 9.50 2.66
N ALA A 122 29.21 10.47 3.31
CA ALA A 122 29.56 10.36 4.73
C ALA A 122 28.31 10.32 5.62
N LEU A 123 27.21 10.95 5.17
CA LEU A 123 25.92 11.02 5.85
C LEU A 123 25.25 9.65 5.96
N GLN A 124 25.11 8.91 4.86
CA GLN A 124 24.58 7.54 4.84
C GLN A 124 25.33 6.61 5.77
N ILE A 125 26.66 6.65 5.72
CA ILE A 125 27.52 5.84 6.58
C ILE A 125 27.41 6.29 8.04
N SER A 126 27.22 7.60 8.31
CA SER A 126 27.09 8.13 9.67
C SER A 126 25.74 7.81 10.30
N MET A 127 24.64 7.86 9.54
CA MET A 127 23.30 7.51 9.99
C MET A 127 23.19 6.00 10.18
N ALA A 128 23.72 5.23 9.23
CA ALA A 128 23.92 3.80 9.38
C ALA A 128 24.70 3.51 10.67
N LYS A 129 25.86 4.13 10.88
CA LYS A 129 26.70 3.91 12.07
C LYS A 129 26.07 4.42 13.39
N ARG A 130 25.30 5.52 13.38
CA ARG A 130 24.58 6.08 14.57
C ARG A 130 23.32 5.27 14.92
N LEU A 131 22.65 4.69 13.93
CA LEU A 131 21.56 3.71 14.10
C LEU A 131 22.09 2.27 14.33
N GLY A 132 23.41 2.10 14.51
CA GLY A 132 24.04 0.81 14.78
C GLY A 132 24.28 -0.10 13.56
N ILE A 133 23.87 0.33 12.35
CA ILE A 133 24.12 -0.29 11.04
C ILE A 133 25.60 -0.13 10.67
N LYS A 134 26.48 -0.91 11.32
CA LYS A 134 27.87 -1.09 10.88
C LYS A 134 27.89 -2.09 9.72
N THR A 135 28.32 -1.65 8.53
CA THR A 135 28.80 -2.49 7.41
C THR A 135 28.28 -3.94 7.45
N GLY A 136 26.99 -4.09 7.14
CA GLY A 136 26.19 -5.30 7.39
C GLY A 136 24.81 -4.90 7.94
N LYS A 137 23.78 -5.73 7.73
CA LYS A 137 22.46 -5.53 8.36
C LYS A 137 22.63 -5.50 9.88
N THR A 138 21.96 -4.58 10.57
CA THR A 138 21.90 -4.63 12.04
C THR A 138 21.18 -5.91 12.49
N SER A 139 21.39 -6.29 13.75
CA SER A 139 20.58 -7.33 14.38
C SER A 139 19.08 -7.09 14.23
N GLN A 140 18.63 -5.82 14.24
CA GLN A 140 17.23 -5.47 14.07
C GLN A 140 16.71 -5.66 12.63
N LEU A 141 17.47 -5.22 11.61
CA LEU A 141 17.07 -5.40 10.20
C LEU A 141 17.07 -6.88 9.79
N ASP A 142 18.02 -7.65 10.31
CA ASP A 142 18.07 -9.10 10.10
C ASP A 142 16.93 -9.81 10.85
N ALA A 143 16.65 -9.43 12.10
CA ALA A 143 15.51 -9.95 12.86
C ALA A 143 14.18 -9.64 12.17
N ALA A 144 13.98 -8.42 11.67
CA ALA A 144 12.79 -8.06 10.90
C ALA A 144 12.64 -8.94 9.64
N SER A 145 13.75 -9.15 8.92
CA SER A 145 13.77 -10.00 7.73
C SER A 145 13.38 -11.45 8.04
N LYS A 146 13.88 -11.99 9.16
CA LYS A 146 13.56 -13.33 9.64
C LYS A 146 12.11 -13.45 10.10
N GLU A 147 11.59 -12.45 10.80
CA GLU A 147 10.19 -12.37 11.23
C GLU A 147 9.23 -12.37 10.06
N VAL A 148 9.47 -11.55 9.03
CA VAL A 148 8.64 -11.54 7.82
C VAL A 148 8.65 -12.91 7.14
N LYS A 149 9.81 -13.55 7.04
CA LYS A 149 9.91 -14.91 6.47
C LYS A 149 9.18 -15.95 7.33
N ALA A 150 9.27 -15.85 8.65
CA ALA A 150 8.56 -16.73 9.58
C ALA A 150 7.04 -16.56 9.41
N ALA A 151 6.54 -15.33 9.39
CA ALA A 151 5.13 -15.02 9.16
C ALA A 151 4.64 -15.54 7.80
N MET A 152 5.43 -15.37 6.73
CA MET A 152 5.08 -15.89 5.40
C MET A 152 5.06 -17.43 5.34
N LYS A 153 5.90 -18.12 6.11
CA LYS A 153 5.83 -19.59 6.25
C LYS A 153 4.62 -20.00 7.07
N ARG A 154 4.36 -19.29 8.18
CA ARG A 154 3.24 -19.56 9.10
C ARG A 154 1.91 -19.46 8.41
N TYR A 155 1.68 -18.42 7.60
CA TYR A 155 0.42 -18.17 6.91
C TYR A 155 0.53 -18.44 5.41
N PRO A 156 0.69 -19.70 4.95
CA PRO A 156 1.11 -20.03 3.58
C PRO A 156 0.14 -19.57 2.49
N ASN A 157 -1.17 -19.44 2.81
CA ASN A 157 -2.21 -18.98 1.88
C ASN A 157 -2.42 -17.46 1.92
N ALA A 158 -1.73 -16.75 2.82
CA ALA A 158 -1.91 -15.32 2.99
C ALA A 158 -1.08 -14.50 2.00
N ARG A 159 -1.64 -13.36 1.64
CA ARG A 159 -0.96 -12.25 0.96
C ARG A 159 -0.62 -11.16 1.98
N PHE A 160 0.46 -10.44 1.73
CA PHE A 160 1.11 -9.58 2.72
C PHE A 160 1.09 -8.12 2.29
N LYS A 161 0.62 -7.26 3.19
CA LYS A 161 0.73 -5.80 3.10
C LYS A 161 1.63 -5.31 4.22
N PHE A 162 2.45 -4.30 3.93
CA PHE A 162 3.41 -3.75 4.87
C PHE A 162 3.18 -2.26 5.04
N TYR A 163 3.21 -1.78 6.27
CA TYR A 163 3.16 -0.36 6.60
C TYR A 163 4.21 -0.05 7.65
N ALA A 164 4.95 1.03 7.44
CA ALA A 164 5.84 1.53 8.46
C ALA A 164 6.18 3.00 8.23
N HIS A 165 6.62 3.66 9.29
CA HIS A 165 7.18 5.00 9.26
C HIS A 165 8.59 5.04 9.84
N SER A 166 9.40 5.98 9.36
CA SER A 166 10.75 6.26 9.87
C SER A 166 11.62 4.99 9.89
N LEU A 167 12.16 4.62 11.05
CA LEU A 167 13.00 3.42 11.22
C LEU A 167 12.29 2.12 10.81
N GLY A 168 10.99 2.00 11.05
CA GLY A 168 10.22 0.82 10.64
C GLY A 168 10.24 0.62 9.12
N GLY A 169 10.40 1.70 8.35
CA GLY A 169 10.59 1.64 6.92
C GLY A 169 11.85 0.91 6.49
N LEU A 170 12.95 1.01 7.27
CA LEU A 170 14.17 0.23 7.01
C LEU A 170 13.93 -1.27 7.25
N ASN A 171 13.13 -1.62 8.26
CA ASN A 171 12.74 -3.01 8.52
C ASN A 171 11.98 -3.60 7.32
N ILE A 172 11.04 -2.86 6.74
CA ILE A 172 10.36 -3.27 5.50
C ILE A 172 11.35 -3.43 4.35
N GLN A 173 12.19 -2.43 4.10
CA GLN A 173 13.14 -2.47 2.98
C GLN A 173 14.08 -3.67 3.09
N ALA A 174 14.66 -3.92 4.28
CA ALA A 174 15.54 -5.06 4.53
C ALA A 174 14.80 -6.39 4.35
N SER A 175 13.57 -6.48 4.86
CA SER A 175 12.76 -7.70 4.80
C SER A 175 12.43 -8.07 3.36
N LEU A 176 11.89 -7.12 2.59
CA LEU A 176 11.51 -7.34 1.20
C LEU A 176 12.72 -7.66 0.32
N ALA A 177 13.86 -7.02 0.56
CA ALA A 177 15.10 -7.29 -0.16
C ALA A 177 15.66 -8.70 0.12
N SER A 178 15.38 -9.25 1.29
CA SER A 178 15.83 -10.59 1.69
C SER A 178 14.96 -11.74 1.15
N LEU A 179 13.78 -11.45 0.60
CA LEU A 179 12.82 -12.47 0.19
C LEU A 179 13.32 -13.28 -1.00
N GLU A 180 13.11 -14.59 -0.93
CA GLU A 180 13.26 -15.48 -2.07
C GLU A 180 12.10 -15.30 -3.06
N ASP A 181 12.35 -15.55 -4.36
CA ASP A 181 11.39 -15.35 -5.46
C ASP A 181 9.99 -15.95 -5.19
N LYS A 182 9.93 -17.12 -4.54
CA LYS A 182 8.67 -17.81 -4.21
C LYS A 182 7.73 -17.02 -3.28
N TYR A 183 8.25 -16.02 -2.57
CA TYR A 183 7.46 -15.17 -1.67
C TYR A 183 7.02 -13.85 -2.32
N LEU A 184 7.69 -13.40 -3.37
CA LEU A 184 7.44 -12.08 -3.98
C LEU A 184 6.01 -11.92 -4.52
N ASP A 185 5.45 -13.00 -5.08
CA ASP A 185 4.08 -13.00 -5.61
C ASP A 185 3.03 -12.82 -4.50
N ARG A 186 3.38 -13.13 -3.24
CA ARG A 186 2.51 -12.96 -2.07
C ARG A 186 2.61 -11.57 -1.44
N VAL A 187 3.56 -10.74 -1.85
CA VAL A 187 3.60 -9.32 -1.48
C VAL A 187 2.53 -8.58 -2.30
N ASP A 188 1.57 -7.97 -1.63
CA ASP A 188 0.54 -7.13 -2.25
C ASP A 188 0.99 -5.67 -2.35
N ALA A 189 1.50 -5.13 -1.26
CA ALA A 189 1.92 -3.74 -1.19
C ALA A 189 2.85 -3.49 0.01
N ALA A 190 3.73 -2.52 -0.11
CA ALA A 190 4.43 -1.91 1.01
C ALA A 190 4.29 -0.39 0.94
N TYR A 191 3.89 0.22 2.04
CA TYR A 191 3.72 1.67 2.17
C TYR A 191 4.66 2.17 3.26
N ILE A 192 5.70 2.86 2.84
CA ILE A 192 6.80 3.33 3.69
C ILE A 192 6.72 4.84 3.73
N TYR A 193 6.73 5.43 4.93
CA TYR A 193 6.60 6.87 5.12
C TYR A 193 7.84 7.43 5.83
N GLU A 194 8.44 8.48 5.26
CA GLU A 194 9.56 9.22 5.85
C GLU A 194 10.73 8.34 6.32
N ALA A 195 11.01 7.28 5.58
CA ALA A 195 12.08 6.35 5.92
C ALA A 195 13.39 6.73 5.21
N PRO A 196 14.55 6.46 5.84
CA PRO A 196 15.83 6.50 5.14
C PRO A 196 15.90 5.44 4.02
N ASN A 197 16.85 5.59 3.12
CA ASN A 197 17.07 4.73 1.96
C ASN A 197 18.09 3.63 2.27
N LEU A 198 17.62 2.38 2.32
CA LEU A 198 18.50 1.24 2.53
C LEU A 198 19.23 0.80 1.24
N TYR A 199 18.74 1.19 0.06
CA TYR A 199 19.19 0.64 -1.23
C TYR A 199 20.71 0.67 -1.45
N PRO A 200 21.45 1.75 -1.12
CA PRO A 200 22.90 1.79 -1.31
C PRO A 200 23.65 0.74 -0.50
N LEU A 201 23.08 0.29 0.62
CA LEU A 201 23.65 -0.69 1.55
C LEU A 201 23.25 -2.13 1.22
N LEU A 202 22.32 -2.34 0.28
CA LEU A 202 21.89 -3.67 -0.15
C LEU A 202 22.94 -4.35 -1.03
N SER A 203 23.01 -5.69 -0.95
CA SER A 203 23.77 -6.50 -1.91
C SER A 203 23.14 -6.43 -3.32
N ASP A 204 23.87 -6.85 -4.34
CA ASP A 204 23.35 -6.88 -5.72
C ASP A 204 22.18 -7.85 -5.87
N GLU A 205 22.18 -8.95 -5.14
CA GLU A 205 21.05 -9.90 -5.07
C GLU A 205 19.83 -9.26 -4.43
N GLU A 206 20.01 -8.56 -3.32
CA GLU A 206 18.96 -7.86 -2.59
C GLU A 206 18.32 -6.75 -3.42
N LYS A 207 19.13 -5.96 -4.13
CA LYS A 207 18.66 -4.95 -5.10
C LYS A 207 17.79 -5.59 -6.17
N LYS A 208 18.23 -6.72 -6.76
CA LYS A 208 17.45 -7.46 -7.76
C LYS A 208 16.10 -7.93 -7.21
N GLN A 209 16.00 -8.31 -5.92
CA GLN A 209 14.72 -8.74 -5.35
C GLN A 209 13.73 -7.59 -5.22
N VAL A 210 14.15 -6.44 -4.66
CA VAL A 210 13.25 -5.28 -4.54
C VAL A 210 12.88 -4.70 -5.91
N ASP A 211 13.78 -4.77 -6.91
CA ASP A 211 13.51 -4.27 -8.26
C ASP A 211 12.41 -5.08 -8.98
N LYS A 212 12.29 -6.39 -8.73
CA LYS A 212 11.20 -7.24 -9.29
C LYS A 212 9.81 -6.79 -8.83
N ILE A 213 9.71 -6.25 -7.62
CA ILE A 213 8.45 -5.82 -7.00
C ILE A 213 8.39 -4.31 -6.79
N LYS A 214 9.20 -3.52 -7.52
CA LYS A 214 9.33 -2.07 -7.34
C LYS A 214 8.00 -1.33 -7.33
N TYR A 215 7.09 -1.70 -8.23
CA TYR A 215 5.75 -1.12 -8.37
C TYR A 215 4.76 -1.46 -7.23
N LYS A 216 5.15 -2.35 -6.32
CA LYS A 216 4.37 -2.72 -5.12
C LYS A 216 4.82 -1.97 -3.88
N ILE A 217 6.02 -1.37 -3.90
CA ILE A 217 6.63 -0.68 -2.77
C ILE A 217 6.54 0.82 -3.02
N TYR A 218 5.87 1.56 -2.15
CA TYR A 218 5.73 3.01 -2.23
C TYR A 218 6.51 3.63 -1.07
N ASN A 219 7.54 4.41 -1.41
CA ASN A 219 8.34 5.15 -0.44
C ASN A 219 7.94 6.63 -0.50
N PHE A 220 7.09 7.05 0.43
CA PHE A 220 6.61 8.43 0.54
C PHE A 220 7.61 9.25 1.32
N VAL A 221 8.08 10.33 0.71
CA VAL A 221 9.08 11.21 1.29
C VAL A 221 8.66 12.66 1.20
N ASP A 222 8.90 13.39 2.28
CA ASP A 222 8.73 14.82 2.37
C ASP A 222 10.09 15.50 2.26
N LYS A 223 10.32 16.31 1.23
CA LYS A 223 11.58 17.08 1.12
C LYS A 223 11.79 17.98 2.35
N ARG A 224 10.73 18.47 3.00
CA ARG A 224 10.86 19.30 4.21
C ARG A 224 11.27 18.49 5.43
N ASP A 225 11.11 17.17 5.40
CA ASP A 225 11.65 16.29 6.40
C ASP A 225 13.14 16.05 6.12
N LEU A 226 13.97 16.34 7.12
CA LEU A 226 15.39 16.12 7.00
C LEU A 226 15.68 14.62 6.83
N VAL A 227 14.96 13.72 7.51
CA VAL A 227 15.22 12.26 7.49
C VAL A 227 15.31 11.69 6.09
N THR A 228 14.56 12.27 5.14
CA THR A 228 14.52 11.82 3.76
C THR A 228 15.48 12.54 2.82
N TRP A 229 16.40 13.36 3.34
CA TRP A 229 17.32 14.20 2.54
C TRP A 229 18.21 13.41 1.56
N GLU A 230 18.42 12.12 1.76
CA GLU A 230 19.13 11.32 0.75
C GLU A 230 18.32 11.02 -0.52
N HIS A 231 17.04 11.40 -0.57
CA HIS A 231 16.14 11.24 -1.72
C HIS A 231 16.00 12.52 -2.58
N TYR A 232 16.87 13.52 -2.38
CA TYR A 232 16.81 14.80 -3.09
C TYR A 232 17.15 14.72 -4.58
N ASP A 233 17.99 13.76 -4.98
CA ASP A 233 18.31 13.52 -6.38
C ASP A 233 17.04 13.11 -7.14
N GLU A 234 16.85 13.60 -8.37
CA GLU A 234 15.65 13.34 -9.17
C GLU A 234 15.57 11.88 -9.66
N GLY A 235 14.35 11.37 -9.83
CA GLY A 235 14.08 10.04 -10.36
C GLY A 235 13.93 8.95 -9.29
N ASN A 236 13.99 7.71 -9.76
CA ASN A 236 13.73 6.46 -9.02
C ASN A 236 14.95 5.52 -9.01
N GLU A 237 16.13 5.98 -9.42
CA GLU A 237 17.35 5.19 -9.36
C GLU A 237 17.90 5.16 -7.93
N GLY A 238 18.51 4.04 -7.55
CA GLY A 238 19.20 3.95 -6.26
C GLY A 238 18.27 3.94 -5.03
N VAL A 239 16.98 3.63 -5.17
CA VAL A 239 15.99 3.61 -4.08
C VAL A 239 15.19 2.31 -4.06
N VAL A 240 14.75 1.89 -2.86
CA VAL A 240 13.84 0.75 -2.71
C VAL A 240 12.41 1.17 -3.06
N GLY A 241 11.86 0.60 -4.14
CA GLY A 241 10.48 0.84 -4.55
C GLY A 241 10.28 2.05 -5.45
N THR A 242 9.02 2.46 -5.60
CA THR A 242 8.62 3.71 -6.23
C THR A 242 8.69 4.84 -5.20
N LEU A 243 9.59 5.80 -5.43
CA LEU A 243 9.74 7.02 -4.67
C LEU A 243 8.60 7.98 -4.98
N VAL A 244 7.91 8.43 -3.95
CA VAL A 244 6.76 9.33 -4.04
C VAL A 244 7.05 10.57 -3.20
N ARG A 245 7.54 11.62 -3.86
CA ARG A 245 7.78 12.91 -3.20
C ARG A 245 6.46 13.61 -2.98
N ILE A 246 6.12 13.88 -1.73
CA ILE A 246 4.86 14.54 -1.39
C ILE A 246 4.99 16.05 -1.56
N ASP A 247 3.90 16.69 -1.98
CA ASP A 247 3.80 18.15 -1.98
C ASP A 247 3.27 18.61 -0.62
N SER A 248 4.20 18.69 0.33
CA SER A 248 3.93 18.90 1.75
C SER A 248 3.75 20.36 2.13
N LYS A 249 2.90 20.56 3.13
CA LYS A 249 2.77 21.83 3.85
C LYS A 249 3.86 21.93 4.90
N ASP A 250 4.23 23.17 5.24
CA ASP A 250 5.11 23.43 6.38
C ASP A 250 4.37 23.15 7.69
N ALA A 251 4.84 22.16 8.45
CA ALA A 251 4.28 21.76 9.74
C ALA A 251 4.77 22.62 10.92
N GLY A 252 5.66 23.59 10.65
CA GLY A 252 6.18 24.58 11.59
C GLY A 252 7.24 24.07 12.56
N ASN A 253 7.60 22.78 12.52
CA ASN A 253 8.75 22.20 13.23
C ASN A 253 9.14 20.84 12.63
N LEU A 254 10.43 20.50 12.75
CA LEU A 254 11.02 19.29 12.18
C LEU A 254 10.35 18.00 12.67
N GLY A 255 10.00 17.91 13.96
CA GLY A 255 9.34 16.73 14.49
C GLY A 255 7.97 16.48 13.85
N LYS A 256 7.12 17.52 13.78
CA LYS A 256 5.83 17.38 13.08
C LYS A 256 5.99 17.16 11.58
N GLN A 257 7.08 17.65 10.98
CA GLN A 257 7.37 17.45 9.56
C GLN A 257 7.81 16.02 9.25
N HIS A 258 8.61 15.42 10.12
CA HIS A 258 8.98 14.01 10.05
C HIS A 258 7.78 13.10 10.30
N MET A 259 6.91 13.46 11.25
CA MET A 259 5.59 12.85 11.31
C MET A 259 4.76 13.30 10.11
N TRP A 260 3.53 12.81 10.00
CA TRP A 260 2.64 13.17 8.89
C TRP A 260 2.07 14.61 8.92
N GLY A 261 2.68 15.56 9.65
CA GLY A 261 2.18 16.93 9.79
C GLY A 261 2.18 17.73 8.49
N GLY A 262 3.06 17.39 7.54
CA GLY A 262 3.11 17.99 6.21
C GLY A 262 2.16 17.37 5.19
N TYR A 263 1.59 16.20 5.47
CA TYR A 263 0.81 15.43 4.50
C TYR A 263 -0.56 16.09 4.25
N ASP A 264 -0.90 16.26 2.97
CA ASP A 264 -2.18 16.81 2.56
C ASP A 264 -2.93 15.84 1.66
N TYR A 265 -4.25 15.75 1.87
CA TYR A 265 -5.12 14.83 1.15
C TYR A 265 -6.30 15.56 0.55
N LYS A 266 -6.57 15.29 -0.73
CA LYS A 266 -7.77 15.79 -1.42
C LYS A 266 -8.60 14.62 -1.89
N ALA A 267 -9.83 14.51 -1.36
CA ALA A 267 -10.73 13.38 -1.62
C ALA A 267 -10.07 12.00 -1.36
N GLY A 268 -9.21 11.91 -0.35
CA GLY A 268 -8.49 10.68 0.03
C GLY A 268 -7.21 10.39 -0.77
N TYR A 269 -6.89 11.20 -1.78
CA TYR A 269 -5.67 11.11 -2.58
C TYR A 269 -4.58 12.02 -2.01
N LEU A 270 -3.36 11.51 -1.94
CA LEU A 270 -2.21 12.26 -1.44
C LEU A 270 -1.80 13.35 -2.44
N ASN A 271 -1.46 14.54 -1.92
CA ASN A 271 -0.83 15.58 -2.73
C ASN A 271 0.64 15.20 -3.01
N VAL A 272 0.95 14.91 -4.27
CA VAL A 272 2.25 14.41 -4.73
C VAL A 272 2.87 15.45 -5.66
N LYS A 273 4.18 15.67 -5.54
CA LYS A 273 4.91 16.60 -6.40
C LYS A 273 4.90 16.15 -7.85
N GLU A 274 4.91 17.13 -8.74
CA GLU A 274 4.86 16.93 -10.19
C GLU A 274 5.96 15.97 -10.66
N GLU A 275 7.19 16.10 -10.14
CA GLU A 275 8.31 15.23 -10.51
C GLU A 275 8.15 13.74 -10.16
N SER A 276 7.18 13.38 -9.30
CA SER A 276 6.94 11.98 -8.88
C SER A 276 5.58 11.44 -9.35
N LEU A 277 4.75 12.27 -9.98
CA LEU A 277 3.37 11.91 -10.30
C LEU A 277 3.25 10.74 -11.28
N ASP A 278 4.08 10.71 -12.33
CA ASP A 278 3.93 9.71 -13.39
C ASP A 278 4.36 8.31 -12.93
N ASP A 279 5.51 8.22 -12.25
CA ASP A 279 5.97 6.96 -11.67
C ASP A 279 5.02 6.43 -10.60
N TYR A 280 4.50 7.33 -9.74
CA TYR A 280 3.51 6.99 -8.74
C TYR A 280 2.21 6.45 -9.35
N ARG A 281 1.67 7.11 -10.38
CA ARG A 281 0.47 6.67 -11.10
C ARG A 281 0.71 5.36 -11.84
N LEU A 282 1.85 5.21 -12.51
CA LEU A 282 2.21 3.99 -13.23
C LEU A 282 2.33 2.79 -12.28
N ALA A 283 2.97 2.97 -11.11
CA ALA A 283 3.05 1.94 -10.09
C ALA A 283 1.66 1.48 -9.62
N ARG A 284 0.76 2.44 -9.36
CA ARG A 284 -0.64 2.16 -8.99
C ARG A 284 -1.38 1.38 -10.06
N VAL A 285 -1.24 1.75 -11.33
CA VAL A 285 -1.84 1.03 -12.46
C VAL A 285 -1.33 -0.41 -12.53
N LYS A 286 -0.01 -0.62 -12.41
CA LYS A 286 0.60 -1.95 -12.42
C LYS A 286 0.12 -2.83 -11.26
N GLN A 287 0.13 -2.29 -10.04
CA GLN A 287 -0.33 -2.99 -8.85
C GLN A 287 -1.82 -3.36 -8.93
N ALA A 288 -2.69 -2.40 -9.27
CA ALA A 288 -4.12 -2.64 -9.38
C ALA A 288 -4.44 -3.66 -10.48
N LYS A 289 -3.70 -3.64 -11.60
CA LYS A 289 -3.84 -4.64 -12.68
C LYS A 289 -3.50 -6.05 -12.21
N GLU A 290 -2.41 -6.21 -11.46
CA GLU A 290 -2.01 -7.52 -10.93
C GLU A 290 -3.06 -8.06 -9.94
N GLN A 291 -3.50 -7.22 -9.00
CA GLN A 291 -4.54 -7.58 -8.04
C GLN A 291 -5.84 -7.97 -8.76
N LEU A 292 -6.21 -7.23 -9.81
CA LEU A 292 -7.36 -7.53 -10.64
C LEU A 292 -7.22 -8.89 -11.34
N GLN A 293 -6.05 -9.17 -11.91
CA GLN A 293 -5.78 -10.45 -12.57
C GLN A 293 -5.81 -11.62 -11.59
N LEU A 294 -5.28 -11.45 -10.38
CA LEU A 294 -5.31 -12.47 -9.35
C LEU A 294 -6.75 -12.75 -8.90
N LYS A 295 -7.52 -11.70 -8.57
CA LYS A 295 -8.92 -11.86 -8.15
C LYS A 295 -9.78 -12.44 -9.27
N LYS A 296 -9.52 -12.07 -10.53
CA LYS A 296 -10.14 -12.68 -11.72
C LYS A 296 -9.87 -14.19 -11.77
N LYS A 297 -8.61 -14.63 -11.61
CA LYS A 297 -8.27 -16.06 -11.59
C LYS A 297 -9.01 -16.81 -10.47
N THR A 298 -9.10 -16.22 -9.28
CA THR A 298 -9.86 -16.80 -8.15
C THR A 298 -11.34 -16.98 -8.52
N LEU A 299 -11.99 -15.94 -9.06
CA LEU A 299 -13.38 -16.02 -9.50
C LEU A 299 -13.59 -17.03 -10.64
N GLU A 300 -12.67 -17.11 -11.61
CA GLU A 300 -12.73 -18.09 -12.70
C GLU A 300 -12.57 -19.53 -12.20
N SER A 301 -11.78 -19.75 -11.14
CA SER A 301 -11.62 -21.06 -10.52
C SER A 301 -12.93 -21.56 -9.91
N TRP A 302 -13.70 -20.65 -9.29
CA TRP A 302 -15.03 -20.94 -8.77
C TRP A 302 -16.02 -21.25 -9.89
N LYS A 303 -15.98 -20.49 -10.99
CA LYS A 303 -16.83 -20.73 -12.17
C LYS A 303 -16.58 -22.13 -12.79
N LYS A 304 -15.33 -22.58 -12.85
CA LYS A 304 -14.95 -23.85 -13.48
C LYS A 304 -15.23 -25.08 -12.64
N ARG A 305 -15.23 -24.98 -11.31
CA ARG A 305 -15.59 -26.10 -10.44
C ARG A 305 -17.04 -26.56 -10.64
N GLY A 306 -17.92 -25.66 -11.10
CA GLY A 306 -19.36 -25.91 -11.15
C GLY A 306 -19.93 -26.09 -9.74
N LEU A 307 -21.17 -25.67 -9.52
CA LEU A 307 -21.94 -26.23 -8.41
C LEU A 307 -22.46 -27.57 -8.93
N SER A 308 -22.07 -28.70 -8.33
CA SER A 308 -22.71 -29.97 -8.65
C SER A 308 -24.20 -29.92 -8.26
N GLU A 309 -25.06 -30.78 -8.81
CA GLU A 309 -26.48 -30.87 -8.38
C GLU A 309 -26.62 -31.12 -6.87
N SER A 310 -25.63 -31.78 -6.25
CA SER A 310 -25.52 -31.92 -4.79
C SER A 310 -25.06 -30.64 -4.06
N ASP A 311 -24.23 -29.81 -4.68
CA ASP A 311 -23.80 -28.51 -4.12
C ASP A 311 -24.88 -27.43 -4.27
N LEU A 312 -25.82 -27.57 -5.23
CA LEU A 312 -26.99 -26.70 -5.36
C LEU A 312 -27.97 -26.84 -4.17
N ILE A 313 -27.99 -28.02 -3.53
CA ILE A 313 -28.75 -28.29 -2.30
C ILE A 313 -27.95 -27.88 -1.05
N PHE A 314 -26.62 -27.73 -1.17
CA PHE A 314 -25.68 -27.53 -0.05
C PHE A 314 -24.80 -26.28 -0.17
N MET A 315 -25.17 -25.29 -0.99
CA MET A 315 -24.47 -24.00 -0.94
C MET A 315 -24.92 -23.30 0.34
N ASP A 316 -24.27 -23.66 1.45
CA ASP A 316 -24.55 -23.01 2.73
C ASP A 316 -24.30 -21.50 2.58
N THR A 317 -25.10 -20.75 3.30
CA THR A 317 -25.11 -19.29 3.40
C THR A 317 -23.71 -18.70 3.55
N THR A 318 -22.78 -19.43 4.18
CA THR A 318 -21.35 -19.13 4.27
C THR A 318 -20.65 -19.02 2.90
N GLN A 319 -20.83 -20.00 2.01
CA GLN A 319 -20.23 -20.00 0.66
C GLN A 319 -20.83 -18.89 -0.21
N ALA A 320 -22.16 -18.72 -0.13
CA ALA A 320 -22.89 -17.67 -0.84
C ALA A 320 -22.37 -16.27 -0.44
N THR A 321 -22.18 -16.06 0.86
CA THR A 321 -21.65 -14.80 1.41
C THR A 321 -20.22 -14.54 0.93
N GLY A 322 -19.35 -15.56 0.95
CA GLY A 322 -17.97 -15.44 0.46
C GLY A 322 -17.87 -15.08 -1.04
N ILE A 323 -18.80 -15.57 -1.87
CA ILE A 323 -18.88 -15.17 -3.29
C ILE A 323 -19.27 -13.70 -3.43
N VAL A 324 -20.30 -13.26 -2.69
CA VAL A 324 -20.78 -11.88 -2.71
C VAL A 324 -19.70 -10.91 -2.27
N GLU A 325 -18.96 -11.22 -1.21
CA GLU A 325 -17.83 -10.41 -0.74
C GLU A 325 -16.70 -10.34 -1.76
N SER A 326 -16.36 -11.46 -2.40
CA SER A 326 -15.34 -11.48 -3.45
C SER A 326 -15.74 -10.68 -4.70
N LEU A 327 -17.03 -10.61 -5.04
CA LEU A 327 -17.52 -9.75 -6.12
C LEU A 327 -17.44 -8.26 -5.75
N LYS A 328 -17.78 -7.89 -4.51
CA LYS A 328 -17.58 -6.53 -4.00
C LYS A 328 -16.11 -6.12 -4.09
N GLU A 329 -15.21 -6.99 -3.66
CA GLU A 329 -13.78 -6.75 -3.72
C GLU A 329 -13.26 -6.62 -5.16
N PHE A 330 -13.71 -7.50 -6.07
CA PHE A 330 -13.37 -7.40 -7.48
C PHE A 330 -13.82 -6.07 -8.08
N ALA A 331 -15.05 -5.61 -7.79
CA ALA A 331 -15.56 -4.33 -8.26
C ALA A 331 -14.77 -3.15 -7.71
N LEU A 332 -14.29 -3.22 -6.46
CA LEU A 332 -13.37 -2.23 -5.89
C LEU A 332 -12.07 -2.16 -6.69
N ILE A 333 -11.38 -3.29 -6.85
CA ILE A 333 -10.08 -3.34 -7.51
C ILE A 333 -10.20 -2.92 -8.99
N ALA A 334 -11.26 -3.38 -9.68
CA ALA A 334 -11.53 -3.01 -11.06
C ALA A 334 -11.79 -1.51 -11.22
N SER A 335 -12.58 -0.92 -10.31
CA SER A 335 -12.82 0.52 -10.28
C SER A 335 -11.51 1.27 -10.07
N ASP A 336 -10.70 0.88 -9.08
CA ASP A 336 -9.45 1.56 -8.76
C ASP A 336 -8.44 1.46 -9.91
N TYR A 337 -8.37 0.32 -10.60
CA TYR A 337 -7.58 0.16 -11.82
C TYR A 337 -8.03 1.12 -12.93
N ILE A 338 -9.33 1.18 -13.23
CA ILE A 338 -9.85 2.07 -14.29
C ILE A 338 -9.62 3.54 -13.92
N LEU A 339 -9.88 3.93 -12.67
CA LEU A 339 -9.64 5.29 -12.19
C LEU A 339 -8.15 5.65 -12.32
N ALA A 340 -7.24 4.77 -11.90
CA ALA A 340 -5.79 5.00 -12.02
C ALA A 340 -5.34 5.13 -13.48
N VAL A 341 -5.88 4.30 -14.39
CA VAL A 341 -5.59 4.41 -15.83
C VAL A 341 -6.11 5.73 -16.40
N CYS A 342 -7.31 6.15 -16.01
CA CYS A 342 -7.87 7.42 -16.48
C CYS A 342 -7.09 8.62 -15.93
N ASP A 343 -6.75 8.61 -14.65
CA ASP A 343 -5.96 9.68 -14.04
C ASP A 343 -4.57 9.79 -14.66
N PHE A 344 -3.92 8.65 -14.95
CA PHE A 344 -2.66 8.62 -15.70
C PHE A 344 -2.84 9.16 -17.12
N GLY A 345 -3.83 8.68 -17.88
CA GLY A 345 -4.06 9.14 -19.25
C GLY A 345 -4.47 10.61 -19.35
N ILE A 346 -5.19 11.14 -18.36
CA ILE A 346 -5.52 12.57 -18.30
C ILE A 346 -4.25 13.38 -18.06
N ALA A 347 -3.38 12.92 -17.16
CA ALA A 347 -2.14 13.61 -16.87
C ALA A 347 -1.17 13.60 -18.04
N ASP A 348 -1.00 12.45 -18.71
CA ASP A 348 -0.13 12.26 -19.87
C ASP A 348 -0.49 13.19 -21.05
N VAL A 349 -1.77 13.55 -21.17
CA VAL A 349 -2.27 14.41 -22.26
C VAL A 349 -2.29 15.89 -21.88
N ARG A 350 -2.46 16.24 -20.60
CA ARG A 350 -2.54 17.66 -20.16
C ARG A 350 -1.23 18.39 -20.46
N GLY A 351 -1.33 19.59 -21.04
CA GLY A 351 -0.16 20.42 -21.39
C GLY A 351 0.50 20.04 -22.73
N SER A 352 0.00 19.01 -23.43
CA SER A 352 0.44 18.65 -24.78
C SER A 352 0.20 19.76 -25.80
N TRP A 353 -0.91 20.50 -25.68
CA TRP A 353 -1.22 21.66 -26.51
C TRP A 353 -0.22 22.79 -26.27
N ASP A 354 0.06 23.12 -25.01
CA ASP A 354 1.02 24.17 -24.66
C ASP A 354 2.45 23.80 -25.11
N SER A 355 2.82 22.53 -24.94
CA SER A 355 4.11 21.99 -25.42
C SER A 355 4.22 22.05 -26.94
N LEU A 356 3.15 21.71 -27.66
CA LEU A 356 3.07 21.84 -29.11
C LEU A 356 3.23 23.30 -29.53
N LEU A 357 2.50 24.22 -28.90
CA LEU A 357 2.60 25.66 -29.19
C LEU A 357 4.01 26.19 -28.95
N ALA A 358 4.65 25.81 -27.84
CA ALA A 358 6.03 26.20 -27.54
C ALA A 358 7.01 25.67 -28.60
N SER A 359 6.85 24.42 -29.02
CA SER A 359 7.68 23.81 -30.08
C SER A 359 7.49 24.52 -31.43
N CYS A 360 6.25 24.76 -31.84
CA CYS A 360 5.95 25.51 -33.08
C CYS A 360 6.53 26.92 -33.03
N TYR A 361 6.36 27.63 -31.91
CA TYR A 361 6.87 28.98 -31.72
C TYR A 361 8.41 29.04 -31.81
N SER A 362 9.10 28.07 -31.19
CA SER A 362 10.56 27.98 -31.26
C SER A 362 11.07 27.81 -32.70
N SER A 363 10.31 27.08 -33.54
CA SER A 363 10.67 26.79 -34.94
C SER A 363 10.52 27.99 -35.88
N VAL A 364 9.71 28.98 -35.49
CA VAL A 364 9.49 30.23 -36.25
C VAL A 364 10.13 31.46 -35.58
N SER A 365 10.96 31.22 -34.56
CA SER A 365 11.66 32.26 -33.83
C SER A 365 12.52 33.12 -34.77
N GLY A 366 12.38 34.44 -34.67
CA GLY A 366 13.05 35.41 -35.56
C GLY A 366 12.25 35.82 -36.81
N THR A 367 11.04 35.29 -36.99
CA THR A 367 10.10 35.74 -38.03
C THR A 367 9.09 36.76 -37.49
N ARG A 368 8.21 37.29 -38.35
CA ARG A 368 7.05 38.10 -37.93
C ARG A 368 5.84 37.26 -37.49
N CYS A 369 5.98 35.94 -37.46
CA CYS A 369 4.90 35.01 -37.10
C CYS A 369 4.52 35.19 -35.62
N THR A 370 3.25 35.39 -35.34
CA THR A 370 2.71 35.53 -33.99
C THR A 370 2.14 34.21 -33.47
N MET A 371 1.89 34.11 -32.17
CA MET A 371 1.20 32.95 -31.59
C MET A 371 -0.18 32.73 -32.21
N SER A 372 -0.90 33.82 -32.57
CA SER A 372 -2.18 33.71 -33.26
C SER A 372 -2.04 33.11 -34.66
N ASP A 373 -0.97 33.41 -35.39
CA ASP A 373 -0.73 32.86 -36.72
C ASP A 373 -0.47 31.35 -36.63
N ILE A 374 0.29 30.91 -35.60
CA ILE A 374 0.53 29.50 -35.31
C ILE A 374 -0.77 28.77 -34.99
N VAL A 375 -1.58 29.31 -34.07
CA VAL A 375 -2.87 28.71 -33.69
C VAL A 375 -3.81 28.63 -34.90
N ASN A 376 -3.87 29.67 -35.73
CA ASN A 376 -4.69 29.67 -36.95
C ASN A 376 -4.21 28.62 -37.96
N ALA A 377 -2.90 28.48 -38.17
CA ALA A 377 -2.33 27.50 -39.09
C ALA A 377 -2.58 26.06 -38.61
N LEU A 378 -2.43 25.80 -37.31
CA LEU A 378 -2.75 24.51 -36.70
C LEU A 378 -4.26 24.21 -36.85
N SER A 379 -5.11 25.19 -36.61
CA SER A 379 -6.57 25.01 -36.75
C SER A 379 -6.99 24.67 -38.18
N GLN A 380 -6.33 25.23 -39.20
CA GLN A 380 -6.61 24.91 -40.61
C GLN A 380 -6.34 23.44 -40.98
N ILE A 381 -5.42 22.77 -40.29
CA ILE A 381 -5.14 21.34 -40.45
C ILE A 381 -5.88 20.47 -39.43
N GLY A 382 -6.84 21.05 -38.70
CA GLY A 382 -7.66 20.35 -37.70
C GLY A 382 -6.99 20.15 -36.34
N VAL A 383 -5.87 20.82 -36.06
CA VAL A 383 -5.15 20.72 -34.79
C VAL A 383 -5.52 21.90 -33.89
N THR A 384 -6.21 21.59 -32.80
CA THR A 384 -6.73 22.54 -31.79
C THR A 384 -6.50 22.01 -30.38
N MET A 385 -6.60 22.87 -29.37
CA MET A 385 -6.58 22.46 -27.95
C MET A 385 -7.62 21.36 -27.67
N GLU A 386 -8.82 21.48 -28.25
CA GLU A 386 -9.89 20.49 -28.05
C GLU A 386 -9.53 19.12 -28.66
N THR A 387 -8.92 19.10 -29.84
CA THR A 387 -8.52 17.85 -30.51
C THR A 387 -7.27 17.21 -29.91
N ILE A 388 -6.37 18.01 -29.32
CA ILE A 388 -5.13 17.53 -28.69
C ILE A 388 -5.39 17.08 -27.25
N GLU A 389 -6.19 17.83 -26.49
CA GLU A 389 -6.40 17.57 -25.06
C GLU A 389 -7.88 17.39 -24.69
N GLY A 390 -8.73 18.34 -25.07
CA GLY A 390 -10.09 18.49 -24.53
C GLY A 390 -10.96 17.25 -24.71
N ASN A 391 -11.00 16.70 -25.93
CA ASN A 391 -11.79 15.51 -26.26
C ASN A 391 -11.34 14.29 -25.43
N ARG A 392 -10.03 14.09 -25.31
CA ARG A 392 -9.47 12.92 -24.61
C ARG A 392 -9.70 13.02 -23.11
N ILE A 393 -9.47 14.20 -22.52
CA ILE A 393 -9.73 14.45 -21.11
C ILE A 393 -11.22 14.26 -20.80
N THR A 394 -12.10 14.79 -21.65
CA THR A 394 -13.57 14.66 -21.50
C THR A 394 -14.01 13.19 -21.54
N GLU A 395 -13.47 12.40 -22.47
CA GLU A 395 -13.75 10.98 -22.57
C GLU A 395 -13.30 10.22 -21.29
N LEU A 396 -12.08 10.47 -20.82
CA LEU A 396 -11.54 9.82 -19.62
C LEU A 396 -12.31 10.21 -18.34
N GLU A 397 -12.68 11.47 -18.18
CA GLU A 397 -13.54 11.93 -17.07
C GLU A 397 -14.92 11.28 -17.11
N LYS A 398 -15.50 11.09 -18.31
CA LYS A 398 -16.74 10.33 -18.46
C LYS A 398 -16.58 8.88 -18.02
N ILE A 399 -15.51 8.21 -18.43
CA ILE A 399 -15.21 6.82 -18.01
C ILE A 399 -15.08 6.72 -16.49
N LYS A 400 -14.40 7.67 -15.84
CA LYS A 400 -14.29 7.73 -14.37
C LYS A 400 -15.68 7.81 -13.72
N LYS A 401 -16.52 8.73 -14.19
CA LYS A 401 -17.89 8.91 -13.68
C LYS A 401 -18.74 7.64 -13.84
N ASP A 402 -18.70 7.01 -15.01
CA ASP A 402 -19.50 5.81 -15.27
C ASP A 402 -18.97 4.59 -14.49
N THR A 403 -17.66 4.49 -14.29
CA THR A 403 -17.04 3.47 -13.43
C THR A 403 -17.53 3.57 -11.99
N LEU A 404 -17.57 4.77 -11.42
CA LEU A 404 -18.07 4.99 -10.06
C LEU A 404 -19.54 4.57 -9.90
N LYS A 405 -20.40 4.88 -10.88
CA LYS A 405 -21.79 4.42 -10.89
C LYS A 405 -21.93 2.90 -10.97
N ILE A 406 -21.11 2.25 -11.79
CA ILE A 406 -21.11 0.77 -11.90
C ILE A 406 -20.68 0.15 -10.57
N LYS A 407 -19.62 0.69 -9.94
CA LYS A 407 -19.18 0.27 -8.61
C LYS A 407 -20.31 0.40 -7.58
N GLU A 408 -20.97 1.55 -7.51
CA GLU A 408 -22.12 1.77 -6.61
C GLU A 408 -23.26 0.77 -6.86
N SER A 409 -23.57 0.50 -8.13
CA SER A 409 -24.61 -0.46 -8.52
C SER A 409 -24.28 -1.89 -8.09
N ILE A 410 -23.02 -2.33 -8.27
CA ILE A 410 -22.55 -3.63 -7.78
C ILE A 410 -22.64 -3.69 -6.26
N PHE A 411 -22.23 -2.64 -5.56
CA PHE A 411 -22.30 -2.56 -4.10
C PHE A 411 -23.73 -2.68 -3.57
N SER A 412 -24.69 -2.00 -4.21
CA SER A 412 -26.11 -2.12 -3.89
C SER A 412 -26.58 -3.55 -4.11
N LEU A 413 -26.33 -4.12 -5.29
CA LEU A 413 -26.74 -5.49 -5.63
C LEU A 413 -26.16 -6.51 -4.65
N SER A 414 -24.87 -6.42 -4.34
CA SER A 414 -24.23 -7.33 -3.38
C SER A 414 -24.80 -7.17 -1.96
N THR A 415 -25.27 -5.98 -1.59
CA THR A 415 -25.96 -5.77 -0.30
C THR A 415 -27.35 -6.43 -0.31
N ASP A 416 -28.08 -6.33 -1.41
CA ASP A 416 -29.39 -6.98 -1.55
C ASP A 416 -29.27 -8.51 -1.58
N ILE A 417 -28.25 -9.06 -2.25
CA ILE A 417 -27.98 -10.50 -2.22
C ILE A 417 -27.64 -10.96 -0.79
N ALA A 418 -26.80 -10.22 -0.06
CA ALA A 418 -26.45 -10.56 1.32
C ALA A 418 -27.70 -10.57 2.24
N LYS A 419 -28.62 -9.61 2.08
CA LYS A 419 -29.91 -9.62 2.80
C LYS A 419 -30.77 -10.82 2.44
N GLY A 420 -30.80 -11.20 1.16
CA GLY A 420 -31.48 -12.40 0.69
C GLY A 420 -30.93 -13.66 1.34
N ILE A 421 -29.60 -13.82 1.36
CA ILE A 421 -28.91 -14.94 2.02
C ILE A 421 -29.28 -15.00 3.52
N ALA A 422 -29.21 -13.86 4.22
CA ALA A 422 -29.57 -13.80 5.64
C ALA A 422 -31.04 -14.19 5.91
N THR A 423 -31.94 -13.84 5.00
CA THR A 423 -33.36 -14.20 5.09
C THR A 423 -33.58 -15.70 4.94
N VAL A 424 -32.89 -16.32 3.96
CA VAL A 424 -32.93 -17.78 3.77
C VAL A 424 -32.34 -18.49 5.00
N ALA A 425 -31.18 -18.05 5.48
CA ALA A 425 -30.55 -18.59 6.69
C ALA A 425 -31.48 -18.56 7.91
N GLY A 426 -32.14 -17.41 8.14
CA GLY A 426 -33.09 -17.26 9.24
C GLY A 426 -34.32 -18.17 9.11
N THR A 427 -34.79 -18.40 7.87
CA THR A 427 -35.91 -19.30 7.59
C THR A 427 -35.53 -20.75 7.87
N ASP A 428 -34.33 -21.17 7.46
CA ASP A 428 -33.82 -22.52 7.70
C ASP A 428 -33.67 -22.81 9.21
N ILE A 429 -33.14 -21.86 9.98
CA ILE A 429 -33.04 -21.96 11.45
C ILE A 429 -34.42 -22.11 12.08
N ALA A 430 -35.40 -21.33 11.62
CA ALA A 430 -36.76 -21.39 12.14
C ALA A 430 -37.43 -22.74 11.83
N LEU A 431 -37.25 -23.27 10.60
CA LEU A 431 -37.78 -24.57 10.20
C LEU A 431 -37.14 -25.72 10.98
N ALA A 432 -35.82 -25.71 11.14
CA ALA A 432 -35.09 -26.69 11.95
C ALA A 432 -35.58 -26.72 13.40
N SER A 433 -35.84 -25.54 13.98
CA SER A 433 -36.38 -25.40 15.35
C SER A 433 -37.80 -25.98 15.46
N GLN A 434 -38.64 -25.81 14.45
CA GLN A 434 -40.00 -26.38 14.43
C GLN A 434 -39.98 -27.91 14.31
N LEU A 435 -39.06 -28.47 13.53
CA LEU A 435 -38.90 -29.91 13.38
C LEU A 435 -38.36 -30.57 14.66
N GLN A 436 -37.48 -29.91 15.41
CA GLN A 436 -36.99 -30.40 16.70
C GLN A 436 -38.07 -30.44 17.80
N LEU A 437 -39.13 -29.64 17.70
CA LEU A 437 -40.25 -29.63 18.64
C LEU A 437 -41.31 -30.71 18.36
N GLN A 438 -41.19 -31.45 17.25
CA GLN A 438 -42.11 -32.52 16.85
C GLN A 438 -41.63 -33.93 17.20
N TRP A 439 -40.48 -34.05 17.86
CA TRP A 439 -39.90 -35.27 18.42
C TRP A 439 -39.74 -35.10 19.93
#